data_AF-A0A6M7X2U4-F1
#
_entry.id   AF-A0A6M7X2U4-F1
#
_cell.length_a   1.000
_cell.length_b   1.000
_cell.length_c   1.000
_cell.angle_alpha   90.00
_cell.angle_beta   90.00
_cell.angle_gamma   90.00
#
_symmetry.space_group_name_H-M   'P 1'
#
loop_
_entity.id
_entity.type
_entity.pdbx_description
1 polymer ?
#
loop_
_entity_poly.entity_id
_entity_poly.type
_entity_poly.pdbx_seq_one_letter_code
_entity_poly.pdbx_strand_id
1 'polypeptide(L)'
;MAGQPLNQPAEIPAGLDRWNWGAFFLNWIWGIGNSTFIALLALIPIVNLIMIFVLGARGSRWAWQNRAWRDAEHFRRTQRNWAIAGLVVWVVGIGGCAATVGSIPYVLKGSDAYHMTMDKLRADDRVKAALGDGVTDGFWVGGSLNVNANGAGSAQFSIPVHGAKAKGTAYSTAIRTAGTWSLRLVVVKVDGVDAPIVLLNEDHVPIPNAAIGI
;
A
#
# COMPACT_ATOMS: atom_id res chain seq x y z
N MET A 1 -9.01 40.48 37.97
CA MET A 1 -10.32 40.18 37.36
C MET A 1 -10.07 39.13 36.28
N ALA A 2 -10.54 37.90 36.46
CA ALA A 2 -10.47 36.90 35.40
C ALA A 2 -11.49 37.32 34.32
N GLY A 3 -11.01 37.67 33.13
CA GLY A 3 -11.87 38.04 32.01
C GLY A 3 -12.82 36.89 31.68
N GLN A 4 -14.10 37.20 31.48
CA GLN A 4 -15.07 36.22 30.99
C GLN A 4 -14.57 35.60 29.69
N PRO A 5 -14.75 34.28 29.49
CA PRO A 5 -14.31 33.63 28.27
C PRO A 5 -15.10 34.17 27.07
N LEU A 6 -14.45 34.29 25.91
CA LEU A 6 -15.01 34.93 24.71
C LEU A 6 -16.31 34.25 24.22
N ASN A 7 -16.47 32.97 24.50
CA ASN A 7 -17.60 32.15 24.06
C ASN A 7 -18.77 32.13 25.06
N GLN A 8 -19.03 33.25 25.73
CA GLN A 8 -20.26 33.49 26.50
C GLN A 8 -21.04 34.64 25.85
N PRO A 9 -22.14 34.38 25.12
CA PRO A 9 -22.80 33.08 24.89
C PRO A 9 -22.05 32.15 23.93
N ALA A 10 -22.35 30.85 24.00
CA ALA A 10 -21.60 29.77 23.32
C ALA A 10 -21.83 29.66 21.80
N GLU A 11 -22.47 30.66 21.19
CA GLU A 11 -22.65 30.70 19.74
C GLU A 11 -21.32 31.01 19.07
N ILE A 12 -21.01 30.24 18.02
CA ILE A 12 -19.80 30.43 17.25
C ILE A 12 -20.02 31.56 16.22
N PRO A 13 -19.13 32.56 16.14
CA PRO A 13 -19.17 33.55 15.07
C PRO A 13 -19.06 32.87 13.70
N ALA A 14 -19.85 33.32 12.71
CA ALA A 14 -19.90 32.70 11.38
C ALA A 14 -18.53 32.57 10.69
N GLY A 15 -17.60 33.52 10.91
CA GLY A 15 -16.24 33.46 10.37
C GLY A 15 -15.34 32.37 10.99
N LEU A 16 -15.74 31.79 12.13
CA LEU A 16 -15.03 30.72 12.83
C LEU A 16 -15.69 29.34 12.61
N ASP A 17 -16.95 29.29 12.19
CA ASP A 17 -17.68 28.05 11.90
C ASP A 17 -17.32 27.50 10.53
N ARG A 18 -16.09 26.99 10.42
CA ARG A 18 -15.52 26.46 9.18
C ARG A 18 -15.25 24.96 9.31
N TRP A 19 -15.04 24.30 8.18
CA TRP A 19 -14.60 22.91 8.13
C TRP A 19 -13.36 22.69 9.01
N ASN A 20 -13.44 21.67 9.86
CA ASN A 20 -12.42 21.33 10.83
C ASN A 20 -11.56 20.16 10.32
N TRP A 21 -10.46 20.50 9.65
CA TRP A 21 -9.49 19.51 9.15
C TRP A 21 -8.84 18.68 10.27
N GLY A 22 -8.63 19.27 11.44
CA GLY A 22 -8.12 18.54 12.60
C GLY A 22 -9.08 17.44 13.05
N ALA A 23 -10.36 17.77 13.18
CA ALA A 23 -11.41 16.82 13.53
C ALA A 23 -11.58 15.73 12.47
N PHE A 24 -11.49 16.08 11.19
CA PHE A 24 -11.59 15.13 10.08
C PHE A 24 -10.43 14.12 10.04
N PHE A 25 -9.19 14.58 10.21
CA PHE A 25 -8.01 13.70 10.13
C PHE A 25 -7.74 12.93 11.42
N LEU A 26 -8.02 13.52 12.58
CA LEU A 26 -7.63 12.95 13.88
C LEU A 26 -8.83 12.53 14.74
N ASN A 27 -10.07 12.67 14.24
CA ASN A 27 -11.32 12.13 14.80
C ASN A 27 -11.39 12.16 16.34
N TRP A 28 -11.31 10.98 16.97
CA TRP A 28 -11.40 10.81 18.41
C TRP A 28 -10.23 11.45 19.18
N ILE A 29 -9.02 11.48 18.61
CA ILE A 29 -7.84 12.12 19.22
C ILE A 29 -8.08 13.63 19.31
N TRP A 30 -8.52 14.23 18.20
CA TRP A 30 -8.92 15.64 18.19
C TRP A 30 -10.10 15.89 19.14
N GLY A 31 -11.05 14.96 19.21
CA GLY A 31 -12.22 15.02 20.09
C GLY A 31 -11.84 15.11 21.57
N ILE A 32 -10.94 14.24 22.03
CA ILE A 32 -10.41 14.28 23.41
C ILE A 32 -9.72 15.63 23.66
N GLY A 33 -8.86 16.09 22.75
CA GLY A 33 -8.14 17.35 22.89
C GLY A 33 -9.03 18.62 22.88
N ASN A 34 -10.23 18.53 22.30
CA ASN A 34 -11.19 19.63 22.20
C ASN A 34 -12.47 19.37 23.03
N SER A 35 -12.43 18.45 23.99
CA SER A 35 -13.55 18.11 24.87
C SER A 35 -14.86 17.79 24.12
N THR A 36 -14.74 17.23 22.91
CA THR A 36 -15.83 16.91 21.99
C THR A 36 -16.00 15.39 21.93
N PHE A 37 -16.58 14.80 22.98
CA PHE A 37 -16.65 13.34 23.16
C PHE A 37 -17.57 12.62 22.18
N ILE A 38 -18.47 13.32 21.46
CA ILE A 38 -19.21 12.73 20.34
C ILE A 38 -18.27 12.19 19.25
N ALA A 39 -17.02 12.69 19.18
CA ALA A 39 -16.00 12.16 18.30
C ALA A 39 -15.59 10.70 18.60
N LEU A 40 -15.89 10.18 19.81
CA LEU A 40 -15.63 8.78 20.14
C LEU A 40 -16.49 7.80 19.33
N LEU A 41 -17.60 8.26 18.74
CA LEU A 41 -18.39 7.47 17.78
C LEU A 41 -17.58 7.08 16.54
N ALA A 42 -16.49 7.80 16.24
CA ALA A 42 -15.54 7.44 15.19
C ALA A 42 -14.81 6.10 15.45
N LEU A 43 -14.87 5.54 16.67
CA LEU A 43 -14.31 4.23 16.99
C LEU A 43 -15.21 3.07 16.53
N ILE A 44 -16.47 3.33 16.18
CA ILE A 44 -17.38 2.31 15.65
C ILE A 44 -17.24 2.30 14.12
N PRO A 45 -16.76 1.22 13.48
CA PRO A 45 -16.32 1.24 12.07
C PRO A 45 -17.37 1.77 11.07
N ILE A 46 -18.61 1.27 11.16
CA ILE A 46 -19.69 1.65 10.23
C ILE A 46 -20.13 3.11 10.49
N VAL A 47 -20.24 3.49 11.77
CA VAL A 47 -20.64 4.86 12.17
C VAL A 47 -19.57 5.87 11.78
N ASN A 48 -18.30 5.47 11.82
CA ASN A 48 -17.16 6.33 11.48
C ASN A 48 -17.25 6.86 10.04
N LEU A 49 -17.74 6.06 9.09
CA LEU A 49 -17.89 6.47 7.68
C LEU A 49 -18.68 7.77 7.52
N ILE A 50 -19.66 8.01 8.39
CA ILE A 50 -20.46 9.24 8.41
C ILE A 50 -19.85 10.24 9.39
N MET A 51 -19.44 9.78 10.58
CA MET A 51 -18.98 10.66 11.65
C MET A 51 -17.72 11.46 11.29
N ILE A 52 -16.81 10.95 10.46
CA ILE A 52 -15.65 11.75 10.00
C ILE A 52 -16.09 13.04 9.29
N PHE A 53 -17.15 12.98 8.49
CA PHE A 53 -17.66 14.15 7.77
C PHE A 53 -18.45 15.06 8.70
N VAL A 54 -19.20 14.48 9.64
CA VAL A 54 -19.91 15.26 10.67
C VAL A 54 -18.91 16.02 11.55
N LEU A 55 -17.82 15.38 11.95
CA LEU A 55 -16.72 16.00 12.70
C LEU A 55 -16.03 17.10 11.89
N GLY A 56 -15.79 16.86 10.60
CA GLY A 56 -15.30 17.90 9.69
C GLY A 56 -16.24 19.10 9.61
N ALA A 57 -17.54 18.88 9.41
CA ALA A 57 -18.52 19.96 9.23
C ALA A 57 -18.84 20.73 10.53
N ARG A 58 -18.93 20.03 11.67
CA ARG A 58 -19.42 20.59 12.95
C ARG A 58 -18.35 20.71 14.03
N GLY A 59 -17.14 20.20 13.79
CA GLY A 59 -16.07 20.15 14.79
C GLY A 59 -15.69 21.53 15.32
N SER A 60 -15.61 22.55 14.46
CA SER A 60 -15.30 23.92 14.90
C SER A 60 -16.34 24.46 15.89
N ARG A 61 -17.62 24.24 15.60
CA ARG A 61 -18.73 24.60 16.50
C ARG A 61 -18.64 23.88 17.84
N TRP A 62 -18.42 22.57 17.82
CA TRP A 62 -18.30 21.78 19.06
C TRP A 62 -17.08 22.18 19.89
N ALA A 63 -15.92 22.37 19.27
CA ALA A 63 -14.71 22.81 19.97
C ALA A 63 -14.86 24.22 20.56
N TRP A 64 -15.59 25.10 19.87
CA TRP A 64 -15.92 26.44 20.38
C TRP A 64 -16.80 26.38 21.63
N GLN A 65 -17.80 25.51 21.64
CA GLN A 65 -18.74 25.37 22.75
C GLN A 65 -18.13 24.66 23.97
N ASN A 66 -17.26 23.67 23.74
CA ASN A 66 -16.80 22.77 24.80
C ASN A 66 -15.60 23.30 25.61
N ARG A 67 -14.97 24.41 25.21
CA ARG A 67 -13.77 24.95 25.88
C ARG A 67 -13.84 26.47 26.04
N ALA A 68 -13.14 27.00 27.03
CA ALA A 68 -12.99 28.45 27.22
C ALA A 68 -11.89 29.01 26.29
N TRP A 69 -12.21 30.07 25.55
CA TRP A 69 -11.28 30.74 24.64
C TRP A 69 -11.02 32.18 25.09
N ARG A 70 -9.74 32.59 25.10
CA ARG A 70 -9.34 33.95 25.45
C ARG A 70 -9.80 34.97 24.40
N ASP A 71 -9.62 34.60 23.13
CA ASP A 71 -9.98 35.41 21.97
C ASP A 71 -10.13 34.50 20.73
N ALA A 72 -10.60 35.06 19.62
CA ALA A 72 -10.82 34.34 18.38
C ALA A 72 -9.51 33.87 17.72
N GLU A 73 -8.40 34.56 17.97
CA GLU A 73 -7.10 34.22 17.42
C GLU A 73 -6.51 32.99 18.09
N HIS A 74 -6.65 32.87 19.41
CA HIS A 74 -6.30 31.69 20.19
C HIS A 74 -7.02 30.44 19.68
N PHE A 75 -8.32 30.55 19.37
CA PHE A 75 -9.08 29.47 18.75
C PHE A 75 -8.55 29.11 17.36
N ARG A 76 -8.39 30.10 16.47
CA ARG A 76 -7.87 29.90 15.11
C ARG A 76 -6.50 29.24 15.11
N ARG A 77 -5.59 29.69 15.99
CA ARG A 77 -4.25 29.11 16.14
C ARG A 77 -4.32 27.66 16.59
N THR A 78 -5.17 27.35 17.57
CA THR A 78 -5.33 25.98 18.08
C THR A 78 -5.90 25.05 17.00
N GLN A 79 -6.96 25.45 16.31
CA GLN A 79 -7.53 24.64 15.23
C GLN A 79 -6.57 24.49 14.03
N ARG A 80 -5.77 25.53 13.72
CA ARG A 80 -4.73 25.44 12.71
C ARG A 80 -3.64 24.43 13.09
N ASN A 81 -3.19 24.42 14.34
CA ASN A 81 -2.21 23.46 14.81
C ASN A 81 -2.76 22.02 14.72
N TRP A 82 -4.02 21.81 15.09
CA TRP A 82 -4.70 20.52 14.90
C TRP A 82 -4.80 20.10 13.43
N ALA A 83 -5.13 21.04 12.53
CA ALA A 83 -5.18 20.77 11.10
C ALA A 83 -3.79 20.38 10.54
N ILE A 84 -2.73 21.09 10.93
CA ILE A 84 -1.35 20.77 10.52
C ILE A 84 -0.93 19.41 11.07
N ALA A 85 -1.17 19.15 12.37
CA ALA A 85 -0.84 17.87 12.98
C ALA A 85 -1.58 16.71 12.27
N GLY A 86 -2.87 16.89 11.99
CA GLY A 86 -3.67 15.91 11.27
C GLY A 86 -3.15 15.66 9.86
N LEU A 87 -2.83 16.72 9.12
CA LEU A 87 -2.27 16.60 7.77
C LEU A 87 -0.91 15.89 7.78
N VAL A 88 -0.02 16.21 8.72
CA VAL A 88 1.29 15.56 8.84
C VAL A 88 1.13 14.07 9.13
N VAL A 89 0.30 13.70 10.12
CA VAL A 89 0.03 12.29 10.43
C VAL A 89 -0.56 11.57 9.22
N TRP A 90 -1.49 12.21 8.50
CA TRP A 90 -2.13 11.62 7.33
C TRP A 90 -1.15 11.40 6.17
N VAL A 91 -0.30 12.40 5.86
CA VAL A 91 0.72 12.30 4.81
C VAL A 91 1.80 11.28 5.17
N VAL A 92 2.29 11.28 6.42
CA VAL A 92 3.28 10.29 6.86
C VAL A 92 2.69 8.88 6.89
N GLY A 93 1.46 8.74 7.35
CA GLY A 93 0.76 7.44 7.38
C GLY A 93 0.54 6.88 5.98
N ILE A 94 -0.10 7.63 5.08
CA ILE A 94 -0.34 7.20 3.71
C ILE A 94 0.96 7.06 2.93
N GLY A 95 1.89 8.01 3.09
CA GLY A 95 3.21 7.95 2.46
C GLY A 95 4.01 6.73 2.90
N GLY A 96 3.99 6.40 4.20
CA GLY A 96 4.63 5.21 4.75
C GLY A 96 4.01 3.92 4.21
N CYS A 97 2.68 3.83 4.18
CA CYS A 97 1.98 2.68 3.58
C CYS A 97 2.30 2.53 2.09
N ALA A 98 2.23 3.63 1.32
CA ALA A 98 2.55 3.63 -0.10
C ALA A 98 4.02 3.26 -0.36
N ALA A 99 4.95 3.75 0.46
CA ALA A 99 6.36 3.38 0.37
C ALA A 99 6.57 1.88 0.67
N THR A 100 5.90 1.35 1.69
CA THR A 100 5.96 -0.07 2.05
C THR A 100 5.46 -0.94 0.89
N VAL A 101 4.27 -0.63 0.35
CA VAL A 101 3.68 -1.38 -0.76
C VAL A 101 4.51 -1.22 -2.05
N GLY A 102 4.95 -0.01 -2.36
CA GLY A 102 5.77 0.30 -3.53
C GLY A 102 7.18 -0.30 -3.47
N SER A 103 7.68 -0.63 -2.28
CA SER A 103 8.97 -1.31 -2.12
C SER A 103 8.92 -2.79 -2.49
N ILE A 104 7.74 -3.43 -2.51
CA ILE A 104 7.60 -4.88 -2.76
C ILE A 104 8.22 -5.27 -4.12
N PRO A 105 7.87 -4.63 -5.27
CA PRO A 105 8.51 -4.94 -6.54
C PRO A 105 10.03 -4.77 -6.52
N TYR A 106 10.55 -3.74 -5.84
CA TYR A 106 11.99 -3.51 -5.75
C TYR A 106 12.70 -4.66 -5.02
N VAL A 107 12.15 -5.11 -3.89
CA VAL A 107 12.71 -6.23 -3.12
C VAL A 107 12.66 -7.54 -3.90
N LEU A 108 11.52 -7.84 -4.56
CA LEU A 108 11.39 -9.07 -5.35
C LEU A 108 12.33 -9.06 -6.56
N LYS A 109 12.36 -7.94 -7.32
CA LYS A 109 13.18 -7.77 -8.52
C LYS A 109 14.69 -7.67 -8.24
N GLY A 110 15.07 -7.28 -7.02
CA GLY A 110 16.48 -7.24 -6.60
C GLY A 110 17.03 -8.58 -6.11
N SER A 111 16.25 -9.67 -6.15
CA SER A 111 16.71 -10.99 -5.70
C SER A 111 17.42 -11.78 -6.80
N ASP A 112 18.43 -12.56 -6.43
CA ASP A 112 19.14 -13.44 -7.38
C ASP A 112 18.18 -14.42 -8.07
N ALA A 113 17.21 -14.97 -7.34
CA ALA A 113 16.21 -15.87 -7.90
C ALA A 113 15.40 -15.22 -9.04
N TYR A 114 15.08 -13.93 -8.91
CA TYR A 114 14.41 -13.17 -9.95
C TYR A 114 15.33 -12.96 -11.16
N HIS A 115 16.59 -12.56 -10.94
CA HIS A 115 17.57 -12.38 -12.01
C HIS A 115 17.83 -13.68 -12.77
N MET A 116 18.05 -14.80 -12.08
CA MET A 116 18.19 -16.13 -12.69
C MET A 116 16.99 -16.49 -13.56
N THR A 117 15.77 -16.16 -13.11
CA THR A 117 14.54 -16.39 -13.87
C THR A 117 14.55 -15.56 -15.15
N MET A 118 14.79 -14.24 -15.06
CA MET A 118 14.81 -13.35 -16.22
C MET A 118 15.91 -13.69 -17.22
N ASP A 119 17.08 -14.10 -16.74
CA ASP A 119 18.18 -14.54 -17.61
C ASP A 119 17.81 -15.81 -18.36
N LYS A 120 17.17 -16.77 -17.68
CA LYS A 120 16.67 -18.00 -18.31
C LYS A 120 15.62 -17.69 -19.38
N LEU A 121 14.68 -16.79 -19.09
CA LEU A 121 13.65 -16.35 -20.03
C LEU A 121 14.23 -15.68 -21.27
N ARG A 122 15.21 -14.80 -21.09
CA ARG A 122 15.85 -14.05 -22.18
C ARG A 122 16.80 -14.90 -23.01
N ALA A 123 17.32 -15.99 -22.45
CA ALA A 123 18.20 -16.92 -23.17
C ALA A 123 17.43 -17.95 -24.02
N ASP A 124 16.19 -18.32 -23.65
CA ASP A 124 15.43 -19.39 -24.30
C ASP A 124 14.83 -18.97 -25.65
N ASP A 125 15.19 -19.69 -26.71
CA ASP A 125 14.75 -19.37 -28.07
C ASP A 125 13.26 -19.61 -28.32
N ARG A 126 12.61 -20.52 -27.57
CA ARG A 126 11.15 -20.74 -27.66
C ARG A 126 10.41 -19.55 -27.07
N VAL A 127 10.94 -18.98 -25.98
CA VAL A 127 10.38 -17.76 -25.39
C VAL A 127 10.54 -16.57 -26.33
N LYS A 128 11.71 -16.37 -26.94
CA LYS A 128 11.91 -15.33 -27.96
C LYS A 128 11.02 -15.53 -29.18
N ALA A 129 10.84 -16.78 -29.62
CA ALA A 129 9.96 -17.08 -30.75
C ALA A 129 8.51 -16.66 -30.47
N ALA A 130 8.01 -16.93 -29.26
CA ALA A 130 6.64 -16.69 -28.86
C ALA A 130 6.36 -15.24 -28.40
N LEU A 131 7.19 -14.67 -27.52
CA LEU A 131 7.00 -13.31 -26.99
C LEU A 131 7.67 -12.24 -27.86
N GLY A 132 8.68 -12.61 -28.65
CA GLY A 132 9.54 -11.68 -29.39
C GLY A 132 10.83 -11.36 -28.64
N ASP A 133 11.74 -10.66 -29.33
CA ASP A 133 12.98 -10.17 -28.73
C ASP A 133 12.72 -9.08 -27.69
N GLY A 134 13.71 -8.89 -26.80
CA GLY A 134 13.67 -7.83 -25.79
C GLY A 134 12.62 -8.07 -24.69
N VAL A 135 12.53 -9.29 -24.16
CA VAL A 135 11.57 -9.61 -23.09
C VAL A 135 11.83 -8.73 -21.86
N THR A 136 10.84 -7.87 -21.57
CA THR A 136 10.77 -6.99 -20.41
C THR A 136 9.71 -7.48 -19.44
N ASP A 137 9.85 -7.11 -18.18
CA ASP A 137 8.91 -7.42 -17.12
C ASP A 137 8.01 -6.22 -16.76
N GLY A 138 6.82 -6.50 -16.25
CA GLY A 138 5.89 -5.48 -15.75
C GLY A 138 6.37 -4.83 -14.46
N PHE A 139 5.88 -3.63 -14.15
CA PHE A 139 6.22 -2.93 -12.90
C PHE A 139 5.88 -3.77 -11.67
N TRP A 140 4.65 -4.29 -11.61
CA TRP A 140 4.18 -5.11 -10.50
C TRP A 140 4.48 -6.59 -10.73
N VAL A 141 5.42 -7.12 -9.97
CA VAL A 141 5.73 -8.56 -9.92
C VAL A 141 5.11 -9.13 -8.65
N GLY A 142 4.32 -10.19 -8.83
CA GLY A 142 3.73 -10.93 -7.71
C GLY A 142 4.65 -12.07 -7.28
N GLY A 143 4.53 -12.49 -6.03
CA GLY A 143 5.28 -13.63 -5.55
C GLY A 143 5.54 -13.61 -4.05
N SER A 144 6.32 -14.59 -3.61
CA SER A 144 6.89 -14.66 -2.28
C SER A 144 8.40 -14.84 -2.39
N LEU A 145 9.13 -14.17 -1.52
CA LEU A 145 10.56 -14.35 -1.32
C LEU A 145 10.77 -14.53 0.17
N ASN A 146 11.28 -15.69 0.56
CA ASN A 146 11.57 -16.01 1.94
C ASN A 146 13.03 -16.45 2.07
N VAL A 147 13.74 -15.84 3.01
CA VAL A 147 15.11 -16.20 3.37
C VAL A 147 15.14 -16.37 4.88
N ASN A 148 15.46 -17.58 5.33
CA ASN A 148 15.58 -17.92 6.73
C ASN A 148 16.97 -17.56 7.27
N ALA A 149 17.07 -17.41 8.59
CA ALA A 149 18.32 -17.08 9.27
C ALA A 149 19.44 -18.13 9.06
N ASN A 150 19.07 -19.39 8.79
CA ASN A 150 20.02 -20.47 8.48
C ASN A 150 20.54 -20.44 7.02
N GLY A 151 20.20 -19.41 6.25
CA GLY A 151 20.61 -19.27 4.85
C GLY A 151 19.84 -20.14 3.85
N ALA A 152 18.87 -20.93 4.33
CA ALA A 152 17.89 -21.60 3.46
C ALA A 152 16.77 -20.62 3.08
N GLY A 153 16.02 -20.93 2.03
CA GLY A 153 14.96 -20.03 1.57
C GLY A 153 14.19 -20.60 0.38
N SER A 154 13.16 -19.89 -0.02
CA SER A 154 12.35 -20.20 -1.18
C SER A 154 11.86 -18.92 -1.85
N ALA A 155 11.71 -18.98 -3.16
CA ALA A 155 11.14 -17.89 -3.94
C ALA A 155 10.13 -18.46 -4.94
N GLN A 156 8.99 -17.79 -5.05
CA GLN A 156 7.97 -18.08 -6.05
C GLN A 156 7.59 -16.77 -6.70
N PHE A 157 7.69 -16.67 -8.02
CA PHE A 157 7.35 -15.45 -8.74
C PHE A 157 6.27 -15.70 -9.79
N SER A 158 5.44 -14.67 -9.97
CA SER A 158 4.49 -14.50 -11.07
C SER A 158 4.85 -13.16 -11.71
N ILE A 159 5.61 -13.24 -12.79
CA ILE A 159 6.25 -12.10 -13.46
C ILE A 159 5.48 -11.83 -14.77
N PRO A 160 4.69 -10.75 -14.86
CA PRO A 160 4.14 -10.32 -16.14
C PRO A 160 5.29 -9.95 -17.08
N VAL A 161 5.32 -10.52 -18.29
CA VAL A 161 6.37 -10.31 -19.28
C VAL A 161 5.80 -9.82 -20.61
N HIS A 162 6.57 -8.96 -21.27
CA HIS A 162 6.20 -8.27 -22.50
C HIS A 162 7.37 -8.37 -23.48
N GLY A 163 7.10 -8.93 -24.65
CA GLY A 163 8.03 -8.87 -25.79
C GLY A 163 7.39 -8.17 -26.99
N ALA A 164 8.15 -8.03 -28.07
CA ALA A 164 7.72 -7.32 -29.27
C ALA A 164 6.53 -7.96 -30.00
N LYS A 165 6.27 -9.26 -29.82
CA LYS A 165 5.20 -10.00 -30.50
C LYS A 165 3.99 -10.24 -29.61
N ALA A 166 4.22 -10.56 -28.34
CA ALA A 166 3.16 -10.96 -27.42
C ALA A 166 3.51 -10.64 -25.97
N LYS A 167 2.50 -10.80 -25.11
CA LYS A 167 2.60 -10.67 -23.66
C LYS A 167 2.32 -12.02 -23.02
N GLY A 168 2.71 -12.16 -21.77
CA GLY A 168 2.46 -13.36 -21.00
C GLY A 168 2.82 -13.20 -19.54
N THR A 169 2.78 -14.31 -18.82
CA THR A 169 3.22 -14.38 -17.43
C THR A 169 4.20 -15.53 -17.26
N ALA A 170 5.38 -15.23 -16.71
CA ALA A 170 6.34 -16.22 -16.30
C ALA A 170 6.13 -16.59 -14.84
N TYR A 171 6.07 -17.89 -14.57
CA TYR A 171 6.00 -18.48 -13.24
C TYR A 171 7.31 -19.18 -12.94
N SER A 172 7.86 -18.95 -11.76
CA SER A 172 9.11 -19.58 -11.34
C SER A 172 9.09 -19.99 -9.88
N THR A 173 9.72 -21.12 -9.58
CA THR A 173 10.02 -21.58 -8.22
C THR A 173 11.52 -21.75 -8.07
N ALA A 174 12.09 -21.21 -7.01
CA ALA A 174 13.50 -21.36 -6.64
C ALA A 174 13.64 -21.74 -5.17
N ILE A 175 14.68 -22.51 -4.86
CA ILE A 175 15.04 -22.89 -3.50
C ILE A 175 16.45 -22.36 -3.21
N ARG A 176 16.66 -21.86 -2.00
CA ARG A 176 17.98 -21.47 -1.50
C ARG A 176 18.48 -22.53 -0.53
N THR A 177 19.68 -23.04 -0.76
CA THR A 177 20.35 -24.01 0.11
C THR A 177 21.77 -23.56 0.35
N ALA A 178 22.17 -23.50 1.63
CA ALA A 178 23.50 -23.03 2.03
C ALA A 178 23.90 -21.69 1.37
N GLY A 179 22.96 -20.75 1.28
CA GLY A 179 23.22 -19.42 0.71
C GLY A 179 23.13 -19.32 -0.82
N THR A 180 23.04 -20.43 -1.56
CA THR A 180 23.00 -20.45 -3.03
C THR A 180 21.58 -20.71 -3.53
N TRP A 181 21.15 -19.97 -4.56
CA TRP A 181 19.85 -20.14 -5.21
C TRP A 181 19.90 -21.14 -6.36
N SER A 182 18.88 -21.99 -6.45
CA SER A 182 18.66 -22.93 -7.54
C SER A 182 17.23 -22.85 -8.03
N LEU A 183 17.04 -22.62 -9.33
CA LEU A 183 15.72 -22.72 -9.95
C LEU A 183 15.25 -24.17 -9.97
N ARG A 184 13.96 -24.38 -9.72
CA ARG A 184 13.30 -25.70 -9.74
C ARG A 184 12.26 -25.80 -10.85
N LEU A 185 11.56 -24.69 -11.09
CA LEU A 185 10.51 -24.60 -12.09
C LEU A 185 10.60 -23.23 -12.77
N VAL A 186 10.54 -23.19 -14.09
CA VAL A 186 10.35 -21.98 -14.88
C VAL A 186 9.42 -22.28 -16.04
N VAL A 187 8.28 -21.59 -16.09
CA VAL A 187 7.22 -21.79 -17.08
C VAL A 187 6.71 -20.44 -17.55
N VAL A 188 6.48 -20.29 -18.86
CA VAL A 188 5.87 -19.09 -19.44
C VAL A 188 4.51 -19.44 -20.02
N LYS A 189 3.49 -18.70 -19.60
CA LYS A 189 2.17 -18.70 -20.24
C LYS A 189 2.07 -17.48 -21.14
N VAL A 190 1.90 -17.69 -22.44
CA VAL A 190 1.71 -16.60 -23.41
C VAL A 190 0.21 -16.33 -23.53
N ASP A 191 -0.17 -15.05 -23.54
CA ASP A 191 -1.58 -14.67 -23.61
C ASP A 191 -2.22 -15.18 -24.92
N GLY A 192 -3.34 -15.90 -24.81
CA GLY A 192 -4.04 -16.48 -25.95
C GLY A 192 -3.46 -17.81 -26.46
N VAL A 193 -2.41 -18.35 -25.82
CA VAL A 193 -1.85 -19.67 -26.14
C VAL A 193 -2.11 -20.62 -24.97
N ASP A 194 -2.77 -21.75 -25.24
CA ASP A 194 -3.18 -22.69 -24.19
C ASP A 194 -2.00 -23.53 -23.66
N ALA A 195 -1.08 -23.92 -24.55
CA ALA A 195 0.11 -24.67 -24.19
C ALA A 195 1.20 -23.75 -23.59
N PRO A 196 1.60 -23.94 -22.32
CA PRO A 196 2.68 -23.18 -21.72
C PRO A 196 4.05 -23.64 -22.24
N ILE A 197 5.01 -22.73 -22.24
CA ILE A 197 6.41 -23.01 -22.57
C ILE A 197 7.12 -23.39 -21.26
N VAL A 198 7.56 -24.64 -21.15
CA VAL A 198 8.29 -25.14 -19.97
C VAL A 198 9.80 -25.02 -20.22
N LEU A 199 10.47 -24.18 -19.44
CA LEU A 199 11.92 -23.95 -19.54
C LEU A 199 12.73 -24.82 -18.58
N LEU A 200 12.15 -25.13 -17.42
CA LEU A 200 12.77 -25.95 -16.38
C LEU A 200 11.67 -26.60 -15.54
N ASN A 201 11.81 -27.88 -15.21
CA ASN A 201 10.91 -28.60 -14.30
C ASN A 201 11.65 -29.74 -13.58
N GLU A 202 12.56 -29.38 -12.67
CA GLU A 202 13.38 -30.35 -11.91
C GLU A 202 12.54 -31.30 -11.05
N ASP A 203 11.42 -30.79 -10.51
CA ASP A 203 10.54 -31.52 -9.60
C ASP A 203 9.45 -32.32 -10.34
N HIS A 204 9.48 -32.36 -11.67
CA HIS A 204 8.51 -33.08 -12.51
C HIS A 204 7.05 -32.76 -12.15
N VAL A 205 6.80 -31.49 -11.78
CA VAL A 205 5.49 -31.02 -11.36
C VAL A 205 4.54 -31.11 -12.56
N PRO A 206 3.29 -31.60 -12.39
CA PRO A 206 2.29 -31.57 -13.45
C PRO A 206 1.98 -30.12 -13.85
N ILE A 207 2.22 -29.78 -15.11
CA ILE A 207 1.89 -28.45 -15.66
C ILE A 207 0.68 -28.62 -16.59
N PRO A 208 -0.46 -27.99 -16.29
CA PRO A 208 -1.65 -28.09 -17.13
C PRO A 208 -1.34 -27.67 -18.57
N ASN A 209 -1.83 -28.46 -19.53
CA ASN A 209 -1.70 -28.23 -20.98
C ASN A 209 -0.26 -28.21 -21.52
N ALA A 210 0.75 -28.54 -20.69
CA ALA A 210 2.11 -28.76 -21.16
C ALA A 210 2.23 -30.13 -21.84
N ALA A 211 3.04 -30.21 -22.90
CA ALA A 211 3.42 -31.50 -23.45
C ALA A 211 4.12 -32.34 -22.37
N ILE A 212 3.68 -33.59 -22.19
CA ILE A 212 4.21 -34.50 -21.18
C ILE A 212 5.64 -34.88 -21.58
N GLY A 213 6.62 -34.43 -20.78
CA GLY A 213 8.01 -34.87 -20.88
C GLY A 213 8.90 -33.93 -21.71
N ILE A 214 9.72 -33.15 -21.01
CA ILE A 214 11.08 -32.78 -21.44
C ILE A 214 11.97 -32.86 -20.22
#